data_AF-A0A9P4IG20-F1
#
_entry.id   AF-A0A9P4IG20-F1
#
_cell.length_a   1.000
_cell.length_b   1.000
_cell.length_c   1.000
_cell.angle_alpha   90.00
_cell.angle_beta   90.00
_cell.angle_gamma   90.00
#
_symmetry.space_group_name_H-M   'P 1'
#
loop_
_entity.id
_entity.type
_entity.pdbx_description
1 polymer ?
#
loop_
_entity_poly.entity_id
_entity_poly.type
_entity_poly.pdbx_seq_one_letter_code
_entity_poly.pdbx_strand_id
1 'polypeptide(L)'
;MISKSASFITLLASTVLANNPIDGSLFTDNNGIAAAQAAAPLWYMATSSCLPSAAEDGNGHQTDGVDVDVVLCAVNQKQDGGCPPAPAWTGANTGYYNIPGEPFPNIPTYFQIGYCDADQSWRIYYGVYFKHDVSHKSDWEWAIVKFTNQGNNQWSRYGVLMETDGSYGVGYWGDIPNTFDGTDDWEQDGNQNRDHPKLFFSKRHHSVHYDPNGSNKDTCVAPDFRANDYQFWAYWNLRRAQDVIDPNWTYGQATSPVHLDICDNRGQSF
;
A
#
# COMPACT_ATOMS: atom_id res chain seq x y z
N MET A 1 16.06 -34.58 56.50
CA MET A 1 16.56 -34.50 55.11
C MET A 1 15.51 -33.78 54.28
N ILE A 2 15.77 -32.53 53.90
CA ILE A 2 14.84 -31.69 53.16
C ILE A 2 15.13 -31.88 51.67
N SER A 3 14.18 -32.46 50.95
CA SER A 3 14.22 -32.61 49.49
C SER A 3 13.94 -31.24 48.85
N LYS A 4 14.86 -30.76 48.02
CA LYS A 4 14.66 -29.57 47.18
C LYS A 4 14.12 -30.03 45.83
N SER A 5 12.84 -29.78 45.57
CA SER A 5 12.26 -29.88 44.23
C SER A 5 12.60 -28.60 43.46
N ALA A 6 13.37 -28.75 42.38
CA ALA A 6 13.61 -27.69 41.42
C ALA A 6 12.49 -27.72 40.36
N SER A 7 11.65 -26.68 40.34
CA SER A 7 10.71 -26.46 39.24
C SER A 7 11.45 -25.92 38.03
N PHE A 8 11.45 -26.69 36.94
CA PHE A 8 11.86 -26.20 35.62
C PHE A 8 10.71 -25.37 35.04
N ILE A 9 10.91 -24.06 34.90
CA ILE A 9 10.05 -23.21 34.08
C ILE A 9 10.52 -23.39 32.63
N THR A 10 9.72 -24.09 31.83
CA THR A 10 9.93 -24.19 30.39
C THR A 10 9.37 -22.93 29.74
N LEU A 11 10.25 -22.01 29.33
CA LEU A 11 9.85 -20.93 28.40
C LEU A 11 9.56 -21.59 27.05
N LEU A 12 8.29 -21.71 26.69
CA LEU A 12 7.89 -21.91 25.29
C LEU A 12 8.18 -20.60 24.56
N ALA A 13 9.30 -20.56 23.83
CA ALA A 13 9.53 -19.50 22.86
C ALA A 13 8.49 -19.65 21.76
N SER A 14 7.53 -18.73 21.70
CA SER A 14 6.67 -18.54 20.54
C SER A 14 7.58 -18.11 19.39
N THR A 15 8.00 -19.06 18.56
CA THR A 15 8.62 -18.74 17.28
C THR A 15 7.54 -18.11 16.41
N VAL A 16 7.51 -16.77 16.35
CA VAL A 16 6.77 -16.07 15.30
C VAL A 16 7.41 -16.50 13.99
N LEU A 17 6.74 -17.39 13.25
CA LEU A 17 7.08 -17.63 11.86
C LEU A 17 6.58 -16.40 11.11
N ALA A 18 7.49 -15.46 10.90
CA ALA A 18 7.22 -14.24 10.17
C ALA A 18 6.99 -14.58 8.68
N ASN A 19 6.01 -13.94 8.01
CA ASN A 19 5.63 -14.09 6.59
C ASN A 19 4.90 -15.41 6.35
N ASN A 20 3.77 -15.54 7.05
CA ASN A 20 2.96 -16.74 7.10
C ASN A 20 2.48 -17.12 5.69
N PRO A 21 2.84 -18.31 5.17
CA PRO A 21 2.35 -18.73 3.88
C PRO A 21 0.82 -18.80 3.84
N ILE A 22 0.25 -18.51 2.67
CA ILE A 22 -1.17 -18.69 2.38
C ILE A 22 -1.40 -19.83 1.38
N ASP A 23 -2.55 -20.48 1.45
CA ASP A 23 -2.90 -21.52 0.49
C ASP A 23 -3.14 -20.92 -0.91
N GLY A 24 -2.65 -21.59 -1.94
CA GLY A 24 -2.80 -21.15 -3.33
C GLY A 24 -4.26 -21.03 -3.79
N SER A 25 -5.21 -21.72 -3.16
CA SER A 25 -6.63 -21.56 -3.50
C SER A 25 -7.15 -20.15 -3.20
N LEU A 26 -6.56 -19.45 -2.21
CA LEU A 26 -6.98 -18.11 -1.83
C LEU A 26 -6.78 -17.06 -2.92
N PHE A 27 -5.93 -17.32 -3.91
CA PHE A 27 -5.72 -16.41 -5.04
C PHE A 27 -6.86 -16.46 -6.07
N THR A 28 -7.60 -17.58 -6.13
CA THR A 28 -8.68 -17.79 -7.10
C THR A 28 -10.06 -17.82 -6.46
N ASP A 29 -10.17 -18.30 -5.23
CA ASP A 29 -11.43 -18.41 -4.51
C ASP A 29 -12.01 -17.02 -4.22
N ASN A 30 -13.31 -16.87 -4.47
CA ASN A 30 -14.05 -15.64 -4.24
C ASN A 30 -13.35 -14.39 -4.82
N ASN A 31 -12.87 -14.52 -6.07
CA ASN A 31 -12.12 -13.48 -6.79
C ASN A 31 -10.82 -13.01 -6.11
N GLY A 32 -10.22 -13.85 -5.27
CA GLY A 32 -8.90 -13.61 -4.69
C GLY A 32 -8.89 -12.64 -3.51
N ILE A 33 -10.06 -12.25 -2.98
CA ILE A 33 -10.15 -11.27 -1.88
C ILE A 33 -9.39 -11.71 -0.63
N ALA A 34 -9.35 -13.01 -0.32
CA ALA A 34 -8.64 -13.52 0.85
C ALA A 34 -7.12 -13.38 0.70
N ALA A 35 -6.57 -13.64 -0.49
CA ALA A 35 -5.14 -13.39 -0.77
C ALA A 35 -4.81 -11.89 -0.73
N ALA A 36 -5.69 -11.04 -1.29
CA ALA A 36 -5.53 -9.59 -1.24
C ALA A 36 -5.61 -9.05 0.20
N GLN A 37 -6.50 -9.61 1.02
CA GLN A 37 -6.56 -9.28 2.44
C GLN A 37 -5.27 -9.67 3.16
N ALA A 38 -4.71 -10.84 2.87
CA ALA A 38 -3.53 -11.36 3.55
C ALA A 38 -2.28 -10.49 3.37
N ALA A 39 -2.11 -9.78 2.25
CA ALA A 39 -0.94 -8.92 2.02
C ALA A 39 -1.28 -7.43 1.92
N ALA A 40 -2.46 -7.03 2.40
CA ALA A 40 -2.94 -5.67 2.29
C ALA A 40 -1.97 -4.67 2.99
N PRO A 41 -1.42 -3.68 2.27
CA PRO A 41 -0.49 -2.71 2.84
C PRO A 41 -1.17 -1.72 3.78
N LEU A 42 -0.41 -1.22 4.76
CA LEU A 42 -0.74 -0.02 5.53
C LEU A 42 -0.12 1.19 4.83
N TRP A 43 -0.97 2.09 4.32
CA TRP A 43 -0.53 3.28 3.60
C TRP A 43 -0.30 4.43 4.57
N TYR A 44 0.79 5.16 4.37
CA TYR A 44 1.12 6.40 5.07
C TYR A 44 1.21 7.55 4.07
N MET A 45 0.63 8.69 4.43
CA MET A 45 0.53 9.86 3.55
C MET A 45 0.82 11.15 4.30
N ALA A 46 1.76 11.90 3.75
CA ALA A 46 2.33 13.09 4.36
C ALA A 46 1.31 14.22 4.56
N THR A 47 1.48 14.97 5.64
CA THR A 47 0.72 16.22 5.83
C THR A 47 0.97 17.22 4.69
N SER A 48 -0.08 17.96 4.30
CA SER A 48 -0.03 18.98 3.22
C SER A 48 0.37 18.45 1.84
N SER A 49 0.21 17.14 1.57
CA SER A 49 0.14 16.58 0.22
C SER A 49 -1.31 16.58 -0.29
N CYS A 50 -1.51 16.21 -1.55
CA CYS A 50 -2.83 15.71 -1.94
C CYS A 50 -3.06 14.39 -1.19
N LEU A 51 -4.16 14.31 -0.44
CA LEU A 51 -4.51 13.07 0.26
C LEU A 51 -5.36 12.17 -0.66
N PRO A 52 -5.33 10.84 -0.45
CA PRO A 52 -6.08 9.90 -1.26
C PRO A 52 -7.59 10.17 -1.30
N SER A 53 -8.23 9.80 -2.42
CA SER A 53 -9.67 9.84 -2.63
C SER A 53 -10.14 8.51 -3.24
N ALA A 54 -11.44 8.24 -3.17
CA ALA A 54 -12.05 7.19 -3.95
C ALA A 54 -12.01 7.54 -5.44
N ALA A 55 -11.66 6.57 -6.30
CA ALA A 55 -11.69 6.73 -7.75
C ALA A 55 -13.11 6.60 -8.35
N GLU A 56 -14.06 6.14 -7.54
CA GLU A 56 -15.46 6.00 -7.89
C GLU A 56 -16.39 6.34 -6.72
N ASP A 57 -17.64 6.63 -7.02
CA ASP A 57 -18.64 7.14 -6.07
C ASP A 57 -19.51 6.07 -5.39
N GLY A 58 -19.28 4.79 -5.66
CA GLY A 58 -20.10 3.67 -5.20
C GLY A 58 -21.35 3.40 -6.07
N ASN A 59 -21.63 4.25 -7.05
CA ASN A 59 -22.81 4.19 -7.92
C ASN A 59 -22.46 4.01 -9.40
N GLY A 60 -21.22 3.62 -9.70
CA GLY A 60 -20.76 3.38 -11.06
C GLY A 60 -20.36 4.65 -11.82
N HIS A 61 -19.96 5.71 -11.12
CA HIS A 61 -19.37 6.90 -11.74
C HIS A 61 -17.91 7.08 -11.34
N GLN A 62 -17.11 7.57 -12.29
CA GLN A 62 -15.73 7.98 -12.06
C GLN A 62 -15.70 9.24 -11.18
N THR A 63 -14.79 9.27 -10.20
CA THR A 63 -14.44 10.51 -9.51
C THR A 63 -13.71 11.45 -10.47
N ASP A 64 -14.15 12.71 -10.53
CA ASP A 64 -13.45 13.72 -11.28
C ASP A 64 -12.21 14.21 -10.50
N GLY A 65 -11.05 14.12 -11.14
CA GLY A 65 -9.81 14.68 -10.61
C GLY A 65 -9.83 16.21 -10.62
N VAL A 66 -8.76 16.82 -10.12
CA VAL A 66 -8.59 18.27 -10.07
C VAL A 66 -7.52 18.69 -11.05
N ASP A 67 -7.83 19.66 -11.91
CA ASP A 67 -6.82 20.31 -12.73
C ASP A 67 -5.96 21.21 -11.85
N VAL A 68 -4.64 21.06 -11.95
CA VAL A 68 -3.67 21.85 -11.20
C VAL A 68 -2.60 22.40 -12.15
N ASP A 69 -2.17 23.62 -11.88
CA ASP A 69 -0.97 24.16 -12.49
C ASP A 69 0.26 23.41 -11.97
N VAL A 70 1.31 23.30 -12.79
CA VAL A 70 2.56 22.66 -12.38
C VAL A 70 3.11 23.31 -11.10
N VAL A 71 3.14 22.54 -10.03
CA VAL A 71 3.63 22.94 -8.71
C VAL A 71 5.15 22.78 -8.69
N LEU A 72 5.86 23.85 -9.04
CA LEU A 72 7.33 23.90 -8.98
C LEU A 72 7.82 24.02 -7.52
N CYS A 73 8.86 23.25 -7.18
CA CYS A 73 9.44 23.17 -5.82
C CYS A 73 9.72 24.53 -5.14
N ALA A 74 10.01 25.59 -5.90
CA ALA A 74 10.37 26.91 -5.37
C ALA A 74 9.19 27.90 -5.23
N VAL A 75 8.02 27.59 -5.78
CA VAL A 75 6.98 28.61 -6.05
C VAL A 75 5.67 28.32 -5.32
N ASN A 76 5.29 27.04 -5.19
CA ASN A 76 4.09 26.65 -4.51
C ASN A 76 4.35 25.35 -3.74
N GLN A 77 4.22 25.38 -2.42
CA GLN A 77 4.35 24.20 -1.56
C GLN A 77 2.99 23.63 -1.15
N LYS A 78 1.90 24.27 -1.56
CA LYS A 78 0.54 23.85 -1.22
C LYS A 78 0.08 22.84 -2.28
N GLN A 79 0.22 21.56 -1.94
CA GLN A 79 -0.08 20.42 -2.80
C GLN A 79 -1.45 19.77 -2.47
N ASP A 80 -2.15 20.27 -1.45
CA ASP A 80 -3.43 19.73 -0.97
C ASP A 80 -4.66 20.36 -1.68
N GLY A 81 -4.45 21.19 -2.70
CA GLY A 81 -5.49 21.99 -3.35
C GLY A 81 -6.52 21.15 -4.12
N GLY A 82 -7.76 21.07 -3.61
CA GLY A 82 -8.85 20.33 -4.28
C GLY A 82 -8.86 18.82 -3.98
N CYS A 83 -7.88 18.35 -3.20
CA CYS A 83 -7.90 17.03 -2.59
C CYS A 83 -8.71 17.01 -1.30
N PRO A 84 -9.06 15.82 -0.78
CA PRO A 84 -9.86 15.73 0.42
C PRO A 84 -9.11 16.30 1.64
N PRO A 85 -9.84 16.83 2.62
CA PRO A 85 -9.21 17.51 3.75
C PRO A 85 -8.47 16.53 4.65
N ALA A 86 -7.33 16.98 5.18
CA ALA A 86 -6.65 16.26 6.25
C ALA A 86 -7.54 16.20 7.51
N PRO A 87 -7.66 15.03 8.17
CA PRO A 87 -8.35 14.92 9.43
C PRO A 87 -7.60 15.69 10.53
N ALA A 88 -8.28 15.93 11.66
CA ALA A 88 -7.61 16.54 12.81
C ALA A 88 -6.48 15.63 13.29
N TRP A 89 -5.27 16.17 13.35
CA TRP A 89 -4.11 15.42 13.83
C TRP A 89 -4.24 15.07 15.31
N THR A 90 -4.19 13.78 15.63
CA THR A 90 -4.28 13.27 17.01
C THR A 90 -2.98 12.65 17.52
N GLY A 91 -1.91 12.66 16.72
CA GLY A 91 -0.61 12.07 17.04
C GLY A 91 -0.12 11.11 15.96
N ALA A 92 0.93 10.35 16.27
CA ALA A 92 1.37 9.27 15.39
C ALA A 92 0.23 8.27 15.13
N ASN A 93 0.19 7.69 13.93
CA ASN A 93 -0.86 6.78 13.48
C ASN A 93 -2.26 7.42 13.39
N THR A 94 -2.35 8.75 13.22
CA THR A 94 -3.66 9.40 12.98
C THR A 94 -4.34 8.77 11.76
N GLY A 95 -5.52 8.21 11.99
CA GLY A 95 -6.29 7.52 10.97
C GLY A 95 -6.90 8.45 9.92
N TYR A 96 -6.84 8.04 8.65
CA TYR A 96 -7.50 8.72 7.54
C TYR A 96 -8.82 8.04 7.17
N TYR A 97 -9.84 8.32 7.99
CA TYR A 97 -11.18 7.70 7.90
C TYR A 97 -12.27 8.76 8.01
N ASN A 98 -13.45 8.44 7.47
CA ASN A 98 -14.66 9.28 7.50
C ASN A 98 -14.40 10.70 6.99
N ILE A 99 -13.69 10.80 5.87
CA ILE A 99 -13.25 12.07 5.32
C ILE A 99 -14.44 12.80 4.69
N PRO A 100 -14.71 14.06 5.09
CA PRO A 100 -15.81 14.82 4.52
C PRO A 100 -15.71 14.95 3.00
N GLY A 101 -16.78 14.59 2.29
CA GLY A 101 -16.86 14.64 0.83
C GLY A 101 -16.46 13.34 0.13
N GLU A 102 -15.86 12.38 0.84
CA GLU A 102 -15.56 11.06 0.29
C GLU A 102 -16.78 10.11 0.36
N PRO A 103 -16.96 9.23 -0.64
CA PRO A 103 -18.13 8.35 -0.72
C PRO A 103 -18.07 7.14 0.23
N PHE A 104 -16.89 6.84 0.80
CA PHE A 104 -16.68 5.68 1.66
C PHE A 104 -16.12 6.07 3.04
N PRO A 105 -16.48 5.32 4.11
CA PRO A 105 -15.90 5.53 5.44
C PRO A 105 -14.39 5.31 5.51
N ASN A 106 -13.84 4.41 4.69
CA ASN A 106 -12.41 4.18 4.54
C ASN A 106 -12.05 4.41 3.08
N ILE A 107 -10.90 5.00 2.79
CA ILE A 107 -10.47 5.17 1.40
C ILE A 107 -10.26 3.80 0.74
N PRO A 108 -10.80 3.60 -0.47
CA PRO A 108 -10.54 2.39 -1.23
C PRO A 108 -9.04 2.15 -1.51
N THR A 109 -8.62 0.91 -1.38
CA THR A 109 -7.47 0.39 -2.12
C THR A 109 -8.00 -0.56 -3.20
N TYR A 110 -7.67 -0.26 -4.44
CA TYR A 110 -8.12 -1.04 -5.59
C TYR A 110 -7.13 -2.16 -5.86
N PHE A 111 -7.60 -3.40 -5.92
CA PHE A 111 -6.70 -4.54 -6.11
C PHE A 111 -6.95 -5.30 -7.41
N GLN A 112 -5.89 -5.94 -7.89
CA GLN A 112 -5.94 -6.93 -8.95
C GLN A 112 -5.05 -8.09 -8.61
N ILE A 113 -5.39 -9.26 -9.11
CA ILE A 113 -4.68 -10.50 -8.83
C ILE A 113 -4.49 -11.28 -10.11
N GLY A 114 -3.33 -11.89 -10.26
CA GLY A 114 -3.05 -12.75 -11.41
C GLY A 114 -1.81 -13.60 -11.22
N TYR A 115 -1.78 -14.69 -11.97
CA TYR A 115 -0.66 -15.61 -12.00
C TYR A 115 0.23 -15.28 -13.20
N CYS A 116 1.53 -15.20 -12.96
CA CYS A 116 2.53 -14.85 -13.94
C CYS A 116 3.32 -16.09 -14.33
N ASP A 117 3.02 -16.64 -15.51
CA ASP A 117 3.63 -17.89 -15.99
C ASP A 117 5.14 -17.77 -16.20
N ALA A 118 5.62 -16.56 -16.56
CA ALA A 118 7.03 -16.31 -16.87
C ALA A 118 7.98 -16.64 -15.69
N ASP A 119 7.52 -16.42 -14.46
CA ASP A 119 8.29 -16.66 -13.24
C ASP A 119 7.55 -17.50 -12.19
N GLN A 120 6.42 -18.10 -12.57
CA GLN A 120 5.59 -18.98 -11.74
C GLN A 120 5.21 -18.34 -10.39
N SER A 121 4.77 -17.08 -10.44
CA SER A 121 4.42 -16.29 -9.26
C SER A 121 2.97 -15.84 -9.27
N TRP A 122 2.38 -15.70 -8.09
CA TRP A 122 1.16 -14.93 -7.93
C TRP A 122 1.50 -13.49 -7.61
N ARG A 123 0.74 -12.54 -8.16
CA ARG A 123 0.94 -11.12 -7.91
C ARG A 123 -0.36 -10.43 -7.58
N ILE A 124 -0.27 -9.49 -6.65
CA ILE A 124 -1.39 -8.67 -6.22
C ILE A 124 -1.01 -7.21 -6.33
N TYR A 125 -1.66 -6.50 -7.23
CA TYR A 125 -1.63 -5.04 -7.32
C TYR A 125 -2.51 -4.43 -6.23
N TYR A 126 -2.05 -3.35 -5.62
CA TYR A 126 -2.79 -2.48 -4.73
C TYR A 126 -2.58 -1.04 -5.17
N GLY A 127 -3.65 -0.39 -5.63
CA GLY A 127 -3.65 0.98 -6.12
C GLY A 127 -4.46 1.92 -5.26
N VAL A 128 -3.98 3.15 -5.10
CA VAL A 128 -4.62 4.25 -4.39
C VAL A 128 -4.76 5.42 -5.35
N TYR A 129 -5.95 6.02 -5.37
CA TYR A 129 -6.25 7.14 -6.26
C TYR A 129 -6.04 8.47 -5.55
N PHE A 130 -5.47 9.42 -6.26
CA PHE A 130 -5.34 10.82 -5.87
C PHE A 130 -6.00 11.68 -6.94
N LYS A 131 -6.66 12.76 -6.51
CA LYS A 131 -7.39 13.63 -7.45
C LYS A 131 -6.45 14.39 -8.39
N HIS A 132 -5.19 14.54 -8.03
CA HIS A 132 -4.13 15.10 -8.87
C HIS A 132 -2.76 14.72 -8.31
N ASP A 133 -1.73 14.78 -9.15
CA ASP A 133 -0.34 14.93 -8.72
C ASP A 133 0.06 16.42 -8.86
N VAL A 134 1.29 16.81 -8.53
CA VAL A 134 1.85 18.16 -8.62
C VAL A 134 1.91 18.72 -10.04
N SER A 135 1.64 17.93 -11.08
CA SER A 135 1.73 18.38 -12.47
C SER A 135 0.59 17.96 -13.40
N HIS A 136 -0.33 17.10 -12.93
CA HIS A 136 -1.46 16.65 -13.74
C HIS A 136 -2.68 16.26 -12.90
N LYS A 137 -3.84 16.36 -13.55
CA LYS A 137 -5.11 15.86 -13.05
C LYS A 137 -5.12 14.34 -12.97
N SER A 138 -5.70 13.83 -11.87
CA SER A 138 -5.79 12.42 -11.52
C SER A 138 -4.43 11.75 -11.40
N ASP A 139 -4.31 10.88 -10.42
CA ASP A 139 -3.07 10.17 -10.18
C ASP A 139 -3.35 8.82 -9.50
N TRP A 140 -2.51 7.84 -9.80
CA TRP A 140 -2.65 6.46 -9.36
C TRP A 140 -1.32 5.94 -8.89
N GLU A 141 -1.21 5.76 -7.59
CA GLU A 141 -0.03 5.17 -6.98
C GLU A 141 -0.27 3.75 -6.55
N TRP A 142 0.76 2.92 -6.65
CA TRP A 142 0.55 1.50 -6.46
C TRP A 142 1.78 0.73 -5.99
N ALA A 143 1.46 -0.43 -5.42
CA ALA A 143 2.42 -1.47 -5.09
C ALA A 143 1.91 -2.82 -5.60
N ILE A 144 2.82 -3.67 -6.08
CA ILE A 144 2.55 -5.04 -6.47
C ILE A 144 3.30 -5.95 -5.51
N VAL A 145 2.56 -6.74 -4.74
CA VAL A 145 3.14 -7.79 -3.90
C VAL A 145 3.27 -9.07 -4.72
N LYS A 146 4.48 -9.60 -4.81
CA LYS A 146 4.76 -10.90 -5.44
C LYS A 146 4.80 -11.99 -4.39
N PHE A 147 4.23 -13.14 -4.72
CA PHE A 147 4.25 -14.36 -3.93
C PHE A 147 4.98 -15.47 -4.68
N THR A 148 5.75 -16.27 -3.94
CA THR A 148 6.43 -17.46 -4.47
C THR A 148 6.05 -18.71 -3.67
N ASN A 149 5.94 -19.82 -4.38
CA ASN A 149 5.57 -21.11 -3.82
C ASN A 149 6.70 -21.66 -2.97
N GLN A 150 6.42 -21.94 -1.70
CA GLN A 150 7.32 -22.55 -0.73
C GLN A 150 7.21 -24.09 -0.71
N GLY A 151 6.40 -24.66 -1.61
CA GLY A 151 6.06 -26.09 -1.67
C GLY A 151 4.66 -26.36 -1.12
N ASN A 152 4.08 -27.50 -1.51
CA ASN A 152 2.73 -27.93 -1.06
C ASN A 152 1.63 -26.87 -1.26
N ASN A 153 1.72 -26.06 -2.33
CA ASN A 153 0.78 -24.99 -2.63
C ASN A 153 0.67 -23.92 -1.52
N GLN A 154 1.77 -23.68 -0.79
CA GLN A 154 1.89 -22.63 0.22
C GLN A 154 2.70 -21.48 -0.34
N TRP A 155 2.16 -20.27 -0.28
CA TRP A 155 2.71 -19.11 -0.97
C TRP A 155 3.06 -18.01 0.04
N SER A 156 4.31 -17.56 0.04
CA SER A 156 4.79 -16.47 0.90
C SER A 156 5.12 -15.25 0.07
N ARG A 157 5.02 -14.06 0.68
CA ARG A 157 5.41 -12.82 0.01
C ARG A 157 6.91 -12.84 -0.24
N TYR A 158 7.31 -12.56 -1.47
CA TYR A 158 8.69 -12.49 -1.91
C TYR A 158 9.23 -11.06 -1.85
N GLY A 159 8.41 -10.09 -2.26
CA GLY A 159 8.77 -8.69 -2.29
C GLY A 159 7.64 -7.82 -2.81
N VAL A 160 7.93 -6.53 -2.86
CA VAL A 160 7.04 -5.49 -3.37
C VAL A 160 7.74 -4.72 -4.49
N LEU A 161 7.05 -4.57 -5.62
CA LEU A 161 7.38 -3.63 -6.70
C LEU A 161 6.50 -2.39 -6.52
N MET A 162 7.07 -1.21 -6.62
CA MET A 162 6.42 0.05 -6.24
C MET A 162 6.55 1.05 -7.39
N GLU A 163 5.50 1.84 -7.63
CA GLU A 163 5.58 3.05 -8.43
C GLU A 163 6.58 4.02 -7.78
N THR A 164 7.55 4.53 -8.55
CA THR A 164 8.38 5.64 -8.08
C THR A 164 8.61 6.68 -9.19
N ASP A 165 7.71 7.66 -9.33
CA ASP A 165 7.85 8.83 -10.21
C ASP A 165 8.19 8.45 -11.66
N GLY A 166 7.38 7.55 -12.25
CA GLY A 166 7.59 7.00 -13.60
C GLY A 166 8.74 5.98 -13.70
N SER A 167 9.41 5.68 -12.58
CA SER A 167 10.34 4.56 -12.41
C SER A 167 9.73 3.51 -11.46
N TYR A 168 10.56 2.58 -10.98
CA TYR A 168 10.13 1.51 -10.11
C TYR A 168 11.09 1.27 -8.95
N GLY A 169 10.53 1.13 -7.76
CA GLY A 169 11.23 0.67 -6.55
C GLY A 169 10.99 -0.81 -6.30
N VAL A 170 11.99 -1.52 -5.79
CA VAL A 170 11.84 -2.92 -5.33
C VAL A 170 12.27 -3.02 -3.87
N GLY A 171 11.43 -3.64 -3.05
CA GLY A 171 11.76 -4.07 -1.70
C GLY A 171 11.57 -5.57 -1.56
N TYR A 172 12.61 -6.33 -1.24
CA TYR A 172 12.44 -7.73 -0.87
C TYR A 172 11.79 -7.83 0.51
N TRP A 173 10.93 -8.82 0.72
CA TRP A 173 10.06 -8.84 1.89
C TRP A 173 10.82 -8.79 3.21
N GLY A 174 11.97 -9.47 3.28
CA GLY A 174 12.82 -9.49 4.48
C GLY A 174 13.59 -8.19 4.75
N ASP A 175 13.70 -7.32 3.76
CA ASP A 175 14.39 -6.03 3.89
C ASP A 175 13.42 -4.90 4.28
N ILE A 176 12.10 -5.12 4.19
CA ILE A 176 11.10 -4.12 4.58
C ILE A 176 11.21 -3.89 6.10
N PRO A 177 11.57 -2.67 6.55
CA PRO A 177 11.88 -2.41 7.96
C PRO A 177 10.63 -2.34 8.85
N ASN A 178 9.45 -2.17 8.24
CA ASN A 178 8.18 -2.02 8.95
C ASN A 178 7.11 -2.91 8.31
N THR A 179 6.79 -3.98 9.00
CA THR A 179 5.76 -4.96 8.65
C THR A 179 4.94 -5.30 9.90
N PHE A 180 3.72 -5.81 9.75
CA PHE A 180 2.84 -6.19 10.86
C PHE A 180 1.97 -7.40 10.48
N ASP A 181 1.39 -8.09 11.46
CA ASP A 181 0.54 -9.28 11.26
C ASP A 181 -0.96 -8.95 11.37
N GLY A 182 -1.34 -7.92 12.13
CA GLY A 182 -2.73 -7.47 12.18
C GLY A 182 -2.99 -6.33 13.16
N THR A 183 -4.19 -6.29 13.72
CA THR A 183 -4.65 -5.17 14.57
C THR A 183 -3.87 -5.01 15.88
N ASP A 184 -3.15 -6.04 16.32
CA ASP A 184 -2.41 -6.03 17.58
C ASP A 184 -1.04 -5.33 17.46
N ASP A 185 -0.52 -5.19 16.24
CA ASP A 185 0.84 -4.71 15.97
C ASP A 185 0.98 -3.73 14.80
N TRP A 186 -0.08 -3.44 14.05
CA TRP A 186 -0.06 -2.50 12.92
C TRP A 186 0.48 -1.09 13.24
N GLU A 187 0.33 -0.62 14.48
CA GLU A 187 0.86 0.67 14.94
C GLU A 187 2.34 0.63 15.35
N GLN A 188 2.94 -0.56 15.44
CA GLN A 188 4.33 -0.76 15.87
C GLN A 188 5.30 -0.62 14.69
N ASP A 189 6.42 0.06 14.90
CA ASP A 189 7.50 0.19 13.92
C ASP A 189 8.67 -0.76 14.24
N GLY A 190 9.52 -1.02 13.25
CA GLY A 190 10.73 -1.84 13.39
C GLY A 190 10.50 -3.35 13.38
N ASN A 191 9.27 -3.79 13.14
CA ASN A 191 8.93 -5.18 12.91
C ASN A 191 9.26 -5.58 11.47
N GLN A 192 9.97 -6.69 11.27
CA GLN A 192 10.33 -7.20 9.94
C GLN A 192 9.72 -8.57 9.67
N ASN A 193 9.63 -8.92 8.38
CA ASN A 193 9.15 -10.20 7.90
C ASN A 193 7.70 -10.54 8.28
N ARG A 194 6.83 -9.62 8.68
CA ARG A 194 5.42 -9.92 9.00
C ARG A 194 4.52 -9.89 7.75
N ASP A 195 3.23 -10.16 7.90
CA ASP A 195 2.32 -10.42 6.77
C ASP A 195 1.93 -9.20 5.92
N HIS A 196 2.03 -8.00 6.48
CA HIS A 196 1.62 -6.74 5.87
C HIS A 196 2.75 -5.71 5.88
N PRO A 197 3.04 -5.03 4.76
CA PRO A 197 4.04 -3.97 4.73
C PRO A 197 3.44 -2.62 5.10
N LYS A 198 4.23 -1.74 5.73
CA LYS A 198 3.93 -0.31 5.80
C LYS A 198 4.59 0.37 4.61
N LEU A 199 3.80 1.09 3.82
CA LEU A 199 4.25 1.79 2.62
C LEU A 199 3.92 3.29 2.74
N PHE A 200 4.78 4.13 2.18
CA PHE A 200 4.76 5.58 2.36
C PHE A 200 4.68 6.26 1.01
N PHE A 201 3.69 7.12 0.83
CA PHE A 201 3.63 8.01 -0.33
C PHE A 201 4.50 9.23 -0.05
N SER A 202 5.39 9.58 -0.98
CA SER A 202 6.08 10.86 -0.93
C SER A 202 5.09 12.00 -1.04
N LYS A 203 5.44 13.14 -0.44
CA LYS A 203 4.59 14.33 -0.46
C LYS A 203 4.39 14.85 -1.88
N ARG A 204 5.47 14.83 -2.66
CA ARG A 204 5.53 15.25 -4.05
C ARG A 204 5.58 14.01 -4.95
N HIS A 205 4.89 14.02 -6.10
CA HIS A 205 4.89 12.93 -7.09
C HIS A 205 4.36 11.59 -6.58
N HIS A 206 3.83 11.56 -5.34
CA HIS A 206 3.32 10.40 -4.61
C HIS A 206 4.06 9.06 -4.74
N SER A 207 5.32 9.04 -5.18
CA SER A 207 6.17 7.86 -5.26
C SER A 207 6.09 7.00 -3.98
N VAL A 208 6.05 5.68 -4.16
CA VAL A 208 5.81 4.73 -3.07
C VAL A 208 7.13 4.19 -2.52
N HIS A 209 7.26 4.22 -1.18
CA HIS A 209 8.46 3.80 -0.47
C HIS A 209 8.14 2.77 0.62
N TYR A 210 9.07 1.87 0.92
CA TYR A 210 8.97 0.93 2.05
C TYR A 210 9.79 1.36 3.28
N ASP A 211 10.77 2.27 3.11
CA ASP A 211 11.66 2.73 4.18
C ASP A 211 11.49 4.24 4.45
N PRO A 212 10.88 4.63 5.58
CA PRO A 212 10.71 6.02 5.96
C PRO A 212 12.04 6.71 6.34
N ASN A 213 13.16 6.00 6.38
CA ASN A 213 14.50 6.54 6.62
C ASN A 213 15.44 6.40 5.41
N GLY A 214 14.94 5.88 4.29
CA GLY A 214 15.73 5.68 3.08
C GLY A 214 16.23 6.99 2.48
N SER A 215 17.30 6.91 1.68
CA SER A 215 17.89 8.06 0.99
C SER A 215 17.11 8.53 -0.24
N ASN A 216 16.06 7.81 -0.65
CA ASN A 216 15.31 8.03 -1.89
C ASN A 216 14.16 9.05 -1.72
N LYS A 217 14.25 9.96 -0.75
CA LYS A 217 13.25 11.02 -0.55
C LYS A 217 13.45 12.12 -1.57
N ASP A 218 12.40 12.56 -2.25
CA ASP A 218 12.51 13.69 -3.18
C ASP A 218 12.68 14.98 -2.37
N THR A 219 13.90 15.51 -2.40
CA THR A 219 14.42 16.44 -1.38
C THR A 219 13.90 17.87 -1.47
N CYS A 220 13.01 18.20 -2.40
CA CYS A 220 12.61 19.60 -2.59
C CYS A 220 11.49 20.06 -1.63
N VAL A 221 10.82 19.14 -0.91
CA VAL A 221 9.86 19.43 0.16
C VAL A 221 10.28 18.70 1.43
N ALA A 222 10.35 19.42 2.55
CA ALA A 222 10.75 18.86 3.84
C ALA A 222 9.71 19.19 4.93
N PRO A 223 9.24 18.20 5.71
CA PRO A 223 9.44 16.76 5.51
C PRO A 223 8.72 16.23 4.26
N ASP A 224 9.30 15.19 3.67
CA ASP A 224 8.68 14.42 2.58
C ASP A 224 7.64 13.45 3.16
N PHE A 225 8.06 12.29 3.69
CA PHE A 225 7.20 11.33 4.41
C PHE A 225 7.88 10.78 5.67
N ARG A 226 7.06 10.27 6.61
CA ARG A 226 7.45 9.79 7.94
C ARG A 226 6.56 8.64 8.43
N ALA A 227 7.11 7.84 9.35
CA ALA A 227 6.39 6.75 10.02
C ALA A 227 5.19 7.20 10.88
N ASN A 228 5.07 8.49 11.20
CA ASN A 228 3.98 9.01 12.01
C ASN A 228 2.87 9.69 11.23
N ASP A 229 2.99 9.79 9.90
CA ASP A 229 2.02 10.45 9.01
C ASP A 229 0.60 9.86 9.11
N TYR A 230 -0.37 10.51 8.43
CA TYR A 230 -1.71 9.94 8.37
C TYR A 230 -1.66 8.56 7.75
N GLN A 231 -2.53 7.65 8.20
CA GLN A 231 -2.50 6.27 7.73
C GLN A 231 -3.88 5.65 7.54
N PHE A 232 -3.97 4.71 6.59
CA PHE A 232 -5.11 3.81 6.45
C PHE A 232 -4.69 2.42 5.99
N TRP A 233 -5.28 1.40 6.61
CA TRP A 233 -5.01 0.02 6.22
C TRP A 233 -5.89 -0.38 5.04
N ALA A 234 -5.27 -0.78 3.92
CA ALA A 234 -5.96 -1.25 2.73
C ALA A 234 -7.00 -2.35 3.02
N TYR A 235 -6.74 -3.20 4.02
CA TYR A 235 -7.63 -4.30 4.44
C TYR A 235 -9.08 -3.85 4.68
N TRP A 236 -9.29 -2.62 5.17
CA TRP A 236 -10.63 -2.13 5.52
C TRP A 236 -11.48 -1.68 4.34
N ASN A 237 -10.91 -1.52 3.14
CA ASN A 237 -11.67 -1.23 1.94
C ASN A 237 -10.94 -1.67 0.67
N LEU A 238 -10.72 -2.98 0.55
CA LEU A 238 -10.27 -3.59 -0.69
C LEU A 238 -11.42 -3.67 -1.69
N ARG A 239 -11.22 -3.11 -2.88
CA ARG A 239 -12.18 -3.16 -3.98
C ARG A 239 -11.50 -3.73 -5.21
N ARG A 240 -12.06 -4.77 -5.80
CA ARG A 240 -11.46 -5.40 -6.98
C ARG A 240 -11.61 -4.45 -8.16
N ALA A 241 -10.49 -4.00 -8.74
CA ALA A 241 -10.50 -2.97 -9.77
C ALA A 241 -11.34 -3.39 -10.99
N GLN A 242 -11.26 -4.67 -11.38
CA GLN A 242 -12.03 -5.21 -12.51
C GLN A 242 -13.55 -5.18 -12.30
N ASP A 243 -14.02 -5.06 -11.05
CA ASP A 243 -15.45 -5.08 -10.73
C ASP A 243 -16.03 -3.65 -10.60
N VAL A 244 -15.20 -2.66 -10.28
CA VAL A 244 -15.66 -1.30 -9.90
C VAL A 244 -15.08 -0.16 -10.74
N ILE A 245 -14.01 -0.39 -11.49
CA ILE A 245 -13.41 0.61 -12.38
C ILE A 245 -13.79 0.27 -13.82
N ASP A 246 -14.54 1.16 -14.47
CA ASP A 246 -14.84 1.01 -15.90
C ASP A 246 -13.55 1.17 -16.74
N PRO A 247 -13.20 0.23 -17.63
CA PRO A 247 -12.02 0.34 -18.48
C PRO A 247 -12.05 1.52 -19.46
N ASN A 248 -13.21 2.16 -19.67
CA ASN A 248 -13.37 3.34 -20.52
C ASN A 248 -13.19 4.66 -19.76
N TRP A 249 -13.09 4.62 -18.43
CA TRP A 249 -12.80 5.82 -17.64
C TRP A 249 -11.41 6.37 -17.95
N THR A 250 -11.32 7.69 -17.96
CA THR A 250 -10.11 8.42 -18.34
C THR A 250 -9.60 9.21 -17.15
N TYR A 251 -8.46 8.79 -16.60
CA TYR A 251 -7.80 9.45 -15.46
C TYR A 251 -6.73 10.44 -15.92
N GLY A 252 -7.04 11.25 -16.94
CA GLY A 252 -6.07 12.20 -17.50
C GLY A 252 -4.81 11.50 -18.01
N GLN A 253 -3.66 11.83 -17.41
CA GLN A 253 -2.36 11.23 -17.75
C GLN A 253 -2.06 9.95 -16.94
N ALA A 254 -2.81 9.69 -15.87
CA ALA A 254 -2.60 8.52 -15.03
C ALA A 254 -3.10 7.25 -15.73
N THR A 255 -2.31 6.18 -15.61
CA THR A 255 -2.69 4.87 -16.15
C THR A 255 -3.77 4.25 -15.28
N SER A 256 -4.92 3.93 -15.87
CA SER A 256 -6.00 3.24 -15.16
C SER A 256 -5.49 1.88 -14.65
N PRO A 257 -5.83 1.48 -13.41
CA PRO A 257 -5.35 0.23 -12.84
C PRO A 257 -5.71 -0.97 -13.72
N VAL A 258 -6.89 -0.99 -14.35
CA VAL A 258 -7.40 -2.13 -15.16
C VAL A 258 -6.61 -2.39 -16.44
N HIS A 259 -5.73 -1.47 -16.84
CA HIS A 259 -4.85 -1.61 -18.01
C HIS A 259 -3.40 -1.95 -17.64
N LEU A 260 -3.10 -2.08 -16.34
CA LEU A 260 -1.75 -2.36 -15.87
C LEU A 260 -1.45 -3.87 -15.98
N ASP A 261 -0.34 -4.21 -16.66
CA ASP A 261 0.18 -5.57 -16.66
C ASP A 261 0.97 -5.85 -15.38
N ILE A 262 0.34 -6.56 -14.44
CA ILE A 262 0.94 -6.90 -13.15
C ILE A 262 2.09 -7.91 -13.27
N CYS A 263 2.22 -8.60 -14.41
CA CYS A 263 3.30 -9.55 -14.68
C CYS A 263 4.54 -8.90 -15.31
N ASP A 264 4.47 -7.62 -15.70
CA ASP A 264 5.63 -6.87 -16.16
C ASP A 264 6.57 -6.55 -14.99
N ASN A 265 7.76 -7.15 -15.03
CA ASN A 265 8.83 -6.89 -14.06
C ASN A 265 9.57 -5.58 -14.29
N ARG A 266 9.28 -4.85 -15.37
CA ARG A 266 9.91 -3.57 -15.70
C ARG A 266 11.44 -3.65 -15.78
N GLY A 267 11.96 -4.81 -16.16
CA GLY A 267 13.40 -5.10 -16.20
C GLY A 267 14.06 -5.30 -14.82
N GLN A 268 13.29 -5.30 -13.74
CA GLN A 268 13.79 -5.57 -12.40
C GLN A 268 13.95 -7.08 -12.17
N SER A 269 14.91 -7.45 -11.32
CA SER A 269 15.01 -8.81 -10.76
C SER A 269 13.93 -8.96 -9.69
N PHE A 270 12.68 -8.97 -10.12
CA PHE A 270 11.49 -9.04 -9.28
C PHE A 270 10.83 -10.42 -9.39
#